data_AF-A0A0K8QAT0-F1
#
_entry.id   AF-A0A0K8QAT0-F1
#
_cell.length_a   1.000
_cell.length_b   1.000
_cell.length_c   1.000
_cell.angle_alpha   90.00
_cell.angle_beta   90.00
_cell.angle_gamma   90.00
#
_symmetry.space_group_name_H-M   'P 1'
#
loop_
_entity.id
_entity.type
_entity.pdbx_description
1 polymer ?
#
loop_
_entity_poly.entity_id
_entity_poly.type
_entity_poly.pdbx_seq_one_letter_code
_entity_poly.pdbx_strand_id
1 'polypeptide(L)'
;MQDTITVRPSWGRRLAGIEGLRGIAALSVMVYHLALTTSFQVQTGPLEILFSLCNQGLTLFFVLSGFLLYRPFVSAIVQGRQLPSIRRYAYNRLLRIYPAYIVIFVVTGLFVGSVYLHGSTHGFGPENIGRLTDPLKIAANVLLVHMFIPEYVMSGLPVSWSLTAEITFYFVLPWWPFLPCGGFEKDRGRLPPWCARRLPWSSSAWALRFGPVTRQAE
;
A
#
# COMPACT_ATOMS: atom_id res chain seq x y z
N MET A 1 -31.26 23.60 -25.25
CA MET A 1 -30.32 23.91 -24.15
C MET A 1 -29.55 22.65 -23.82
N GLN A 2 -28.27 22.59 -24.19
CA GLN A 2 -27.38 21.47 -23.88
C GLN A 2 -26.51 21.89 -22.70
N ASP A 3 -26.87 21.45 -21.49
CA ASP A 3 -26.05 21.62 -20.30
C ASP A 3 -24.78 20.78 -20.47
N THR A 4 -23.72 21.46 -20.89
CA THR A 4 -22.38 20.88 -20.96
C THR A 4 -21.88 20.79 -19.53
N ILE A 5 -22.10 19.65 -18.86
CA ILE A 5 -21.52 19.36 -17.56
C ILE A 5 -20.00 19.36 -17.74
N THR A 6 -19.37 20.50 -17.46
CA THR A 6 -17.92 20.63 -17.41
C THR A 6 -17.42 19.98 -16.13
N VAL A 7 -17.22 18.65 -16.19
CA VAL A 7 -16.55 17.92 -15.11
C VAL A 7 -15.10 18.42 -15.05
N ARG A 8 -14.84 19.44 -14.24
CA ARG A 8 -13.47 19.86 -13.94
C ARG A 8 -12.82 18.75 -13.11
N PRO A 9 -11.76 18.11 -13.61
CA PRO A 9 -11.20 17.00 -12.89
C PRO A 9 -10.44 17.54 -11.66
N SER A 10 -10.86 17.07 -10.49
CA SER A 10 -10.48 17.55 -9.16
C SER A 10 -9.10 17.04 -8.72
N TRP A 11 -8.09 17.21 -9.57
CA TRP A 11 -6.74 16.66 -9.35
C TRP A 11 -6.00 17.23 -8.12
N GLY A 12 -6.54 18.27 -7.49
CA GLY A 12 -6.05 18.82 -6.21
C GLY A 12 -7.10 18.95 -5.10
N ARG A 13 -8.34 18.48 -5.33
CA ARG A 13 -9.42 18.52 -4.32
C ARG A 13 -9.57 17.13 -3.70
N ARG A 14 -9.79 17.07 -2.38
CA ARG A 14 -10.13 15.82 -1.68
C ARG A 14 -11.37 15.22 -2.35
N LEU A 15 -11.28 13.96 -2.76
CA LEU A 15 -12.41 13.20 -3.27
C LEU A 15 -13.23 12.69 -2.08
N ALA A 16 -14.11 13.54 -1.56
CA ALA A 16 -14.89 13.24 -0.35
C ALA A 16 -15.64 11.90 -0.44
N GLY A 17 -16.18 11.55 -1.61
CA GLY A 17 -16.84 10.26 -1.82
C GLY A 17 -15.92 9.05 -1.65
N ILE A 18 -14.69 9.11 -2.17
CA ILE A 18 -13.72 8.02 -2.03
C ILE A 18 -13.19 7.95 -0.60
N GLU A 19 -12.93 9.10 0.03
CA GLU A 19 -12.52 9.15 1.43
C GLU A 19 -13.62 8.60 2.36
N GLY A 20 -14.89 8.87 2.08
CA GLY A 20 -16.03 8.28 2.80
C GLY A 20 -16.12 6.77 2.62
N LEU A 21 -15.95 6.29 1.38
CA LEU A 21 -15.94 4.85 1.08
C LEU A 21 -14.77 4.12 1.77
N ARG A 22 -13.60 4.77 1.88
CA ARG A 22 -12.47 4.27 2.69
C ARG A 22 -12.82 4.20 4.17
N GLY A 23 -13.59 5.15 4.70
CA GLY A 23 -14.11 5.10 6.06
C GLY A 23 -15.02 3.89 6.29
N ILE A 24 -15.97 3.65 5.39
CA ILE A 24 -16.87 2.48 5.45
C ILE A 24 -16.06 1.18 5.37
N ALA A 25 -15.09 1.10 4.45
CA ALA A 25 -14.22 -0.05 4.31
C ALA A 25 -13.34 -0.29 5.56
N ALA A 26 -12.86 0.77 6.22
CA ALA A 26 -12.12 0.64 7.48
C ALA A 26 -13.01 0.13 8.63
N LEU A 27 -14.27 0.59 8.69
CA LEU A 27 -15.24 0.14 9.69
C LEU A 27 -15.60 -1.34 9.50
N SER A 28 -15.80 -1.80 8.26
CA SER A 28 -16.09 -3.21 8.02
C SER A 28 -14.91 -4.12 8.40
N VAL A 29 -13.67 -3.69 8.18
CA VAL A 29 -12.47 -4.38 8.66
C VAL A 29 -12.42 -4.44 10.20
N MET A 30 -12.78 -3.35 10.88
CA MET A 30 -12.86 -3.31 12.35
C MET A 30 -13.89 -4.33 12.86
N VAL A 31 -15.10 -4.36 12.28
CA VAL A 31 -16.15 -5.33 12.63
C VAL A 31 -15.67 -6.75 12.39
N TYR A 32 -14.99 -7.01 11.27
CA TYR A 32 -14.42 -8.33 10.98
C TYR A 32 -13.39 -8.76 12.03
N HIS A 33 -12.47 -7.87 12.44
CA HIS A 33 -11.49 -8.19 13.48
C HIS A 33 -12.15 -8.43 14.84
N LEU A 34 -13.17 -7.64 15.19
CA LEU A 34 -13.93 -7.85 16.43
C LEU A 34 -14.65 -9.21 16.42
N ALA A 35 -15.17 -9.62 15.26
CA ALA A 35 -15.79 -10.91 15.07
C ALA A 35 -14.81 -12.07 15.32
N LEU A 36 -13.60 -11.95 14.75
CA LEU A 36 -12.52 -12.92 14.96
C LEU A 36 -12.08 -12.99 16.44
N THR A 37 -11.87 -11.85 17.10
CA THR A 37 -11.34 -11.82 18.48
C THR A 37 -12.33 -12.31 19.52
N THR A 38 -13.63 -12.04 19.32
CA THR A 38 -14.67 -12.48 20.26
C THR A 38 -14.94 -13.99 20.14
N SER A 39 -14.20 -14.70 19.27
CA SER A 39 -14.48 -16.10 18.94
C SER A 39 -15.96 -16.28 18.69
N PHE A 40 -16.53 -15.40 17.84
CA PHE A 40 -17.83 -15.63 17.26
C PHE A 40 -17.68 -16.90 16.40
N GLN A 41 -17.71 -18.06 17.06
CA GLN A 41 -17.97 -19.37 16.46
C GLN A 41 -19.43 -19.32 16.02
N VAL A 42 -19.71 -18.45 15.04
CA VAL A 42 -21.03 -18.31 14.43
C VAL A 42 -21.18 -19.52 13.52
N GLN A 43 -21.42 -20.67 14.14
CA GLN A 43 -22.10 -21.78 13.48
C GLN A 43 -23.59 -21.43 13.25
N THR A 44 -23.95 -20.15 13.13
CA THR A 44 -25.33 -19.66 13.15
C THR A 44 -25.67 -18.85 11.89
N GLY A 45 -25.68 -19.54 10.74
CA GLY A 45 -26.52 -19.19 9.60
C GLY A 45 -26.20 -17.86 8.88
N PRO A 46 -27.21 -17.04 8.49
CA PRO A 46 -27.06 -15.94 7.53
C PRO A 46 -25.99 -14.87 7.85
N LEU A 47 -25.57 -14.76 9.11
CA LEU A 47 -24.58 -13.78 9.54
C LEU A 47 -23.15 -14.10 9.06
N GLU A 48 -22.86 -15.35 8.70
CA GLU A 48 -21.56 -15.74 8.12
C GLU A 48 -21.28 -15.01 6.80
N ILE A 49 -22.32 -14.83 5.98
CA ILE A 49 -22.24 -14.09 4.72
C ILE A 49 -21.88 -12.63 5.00
N LEU A 50 -22.48 -12.03 6.02
CA LEU A 50 -22.20 -10.65 6.40
C LEU A 50 -20.74 -10.47 6.86
N PHE A 51 -20.21 -11.37 7.68
CA PHE A 51 -18.79 -11.32 8.10
C PHE A 51 -17.83 -11.55 6.93
N SER A 52 -18.19 -12.46 6.01
CA SER A 52 -17.42 -12.68 4.78
C SER A 52 -17.38 -11.42 3.91
N LEU A 53 -18.47 -10.67 3.83
CA LEU A 53 -18.50 -9.35 3.17
C LEU A 53 -17.67 -8.30 3.92
N CYS A 54 -17.68 -8.32 5.26
CA CYS A 54 -16.82 -7.43 6.05
C CYS A 54 -15.32 -7.67 5.79
N ASN A 55 -14.91 -8.93 5.56
CA ASN A 55 -13.54 -9.25 5.15
C ASN A 55 -13.17 -8.61 3.79
N GLN A 56 -14.12 -8.55 2.84
CA GLN A 56 -13.91 -7.87 1.56
C GLN A 56 -13.68 -6.36 1.70
N GLY A 57 -14.05 -5.77 2.85
CA GLY A 57 -13.70 -4.42 3.23
C GLY A 57 -12.20 -4.14 3.14
N LEU A 58 -11.36 -5.12 3.47
CA LEU A 58 -9.91 -5.01 3.38
C LEU A 58 -9.47 -4.79 1.93
N THR A 59 -9.97 -5.62 1.01
CA THR A 59 -9.70 -5.52 -0.44
C THR A 59 -10.12 -4.16 -0.97
N LEU A 60 -11.33 -3.71 -0.63
CA LEU A 60 -11.85 -2.40 -1.03
C LEU A 60 -10.97 -1.26 -0.49
N PHE A 61 -10.60 -1.32 0.79
CA PHE A 61 -9.74 -0.31 1.42
C PHE A 61 -8.39 -0.20 0.73
N PHE A 62 -7.76 -1.33 0.41
CA PHE A 62 -6.47 -1.36 -0.29
C PHE A 62 -6.56 -0.82 -1.71
N VAL A 63 -7.57 -1.24 -2.49
CA VAL A 63 -7.77 -0.77 -3.87
C VAL A 63 -7.99 0.74 -3.91
N LEU A 64 -8.86 1.28 -3.05
CA LEU A 64 -9.13 2.73 -2.99
C LEU A 64 -7.90 3.53 -2.52
N SER A 65 -7.18 3.00 -1.53
CA SER A 65 -5.95 3.64 -1.03
C SER A 65 -4.86 3.64 -2.10
N GLY A 66 -4.69 2.55 -2.84
CA GLY A 66 -3.78 2.45 -3.99
C GLY A 66 -4.17 3.38 -5.13
N PHE A 67 -5.46 3.48 -5.45
CA PHE A 67 -5.97 4.42 -6.46
C PHE A 67 -5.62 5.87 -6.12
N LEU A 68 -5.91 6.32 -4.90
CA LEU A 68 -5.59 7.68 -4.46
C LEU A 68 -4.09 7.94 -4.41
N LEU A 69 -3.31 6.93 -4.04
CA LEU A 69 -1.85 7.00 -4.04
C LEU A 69 -1.30 7.21 -5.45
N TYR A 70 -1.86 6.52 -6.45
CA TYR A 70 -1.35 6.54 -7.82
C TYR A 70 -1.85 7.75 -8.64
N ARG A 71 -2.99 8.36 -8.27
CA ARG A 71 -3.54 9.56 -8.95
C ARG A 71 -2.53 10.68 -9.23
N PRO A 72 -1.73 11.18 -8.26
CA PRO A 72 -0.78 12.27 -8.52
C PRO A 72 0.34 11.85 -9.49
N PHE A 73 0.70 10.57 -9.54
CA PHE A 73 1.68 10.05 -10.50
C PHE A 73 1.10 10.05 -11.92
N VAL A 74 -0.12 9.54 -12.09
CA VAL A 74 -0.83 9.56 -13.39
C VAL A 74 -1.03 11.00 -13.86
N SER A 75 -1.44 11.90 -12.97
CA SER A 75 -1.61 13.31 -13.28
C SER A 75 -0.30 13.96 -13.72
N ALA A 76 0.82 13.67 -13.05
CA ALA A 76 2.13 14.18 -13.44
C ALA A 76 2.57 13.65 -14.82
N ILE A 77 2.33 12.36 -15.10
CA ILE A 77 2.65 11.75 -16.40
C ILE A 77 1.81 12.36 -17.52
N VAL A 78 0.49 12.48 -17.34
CA VAL A 78 -0.43 13.03 -18.35
C VAL A 78 -0.15 14.51 -18.62
N GLN A 79 0.25 15.27 -17.59
CA GLN A 79 0.54 16.71 -17.70
C GLN A 79 2.01 17.02 -18.01
N GLY A 80 2.87 16.01 -18.19
CA GLY A 80 4.30 16.20 -18.42
C GLY A 80 5.06 16.88 -17.26
N ARG A 81 4.53 16.82 -16.04
CA ARG A 81 5.12 17.46 -14.84
C ARG A 81 6.13 16.53 -14.16
N GLN A 82 6.97 17.10 -13.30
CA GLN A 82 7.88 16.29 -12.48
C GLN A 82 7.09 15.33 -11.57
N LEU A 83 7.55 14.09 -11.50
CA LEU A 83 6.97 13.05 -10.63
C LEU A 83 7.15 13.44 -9.16
N PRO A 84 6.12 13.25 -8.32
CA PRO A 84 6.26 13.48 -6.88
C PRO A 84 7.34 12.57 -6.28
N SER A 85 8.10 13.10 -5.32
CA SER A 85 9.17 12.35 -4.65
C SER A 85 8.59 11.25 -3.76
N ILE A 86 8.74 10.00 -4.21
CA ILE A 86 8.35 8.79 -3.46
C ILE A 86 9.05 8.75 -2.10
N ARG A 87 10.33 9.16 -2.05
CA ARG A 87 11.13 9.19 -0.80
C ARG A 87 10.52 10.13 0.23
N ARG A 88 10.15 11.35 -0.19
CA ARG A 88 9.53 12.34 0.71
C ARG A 88 8.17 11.86 1.21
N TYR A 89 7.40 11.23 0.34
CA TYR A 89 6.12 10.63 0.71
C TYR A 89 6.28 9.50 1.74
N ALA A 90 7.19 8.56 1.49
CA ALA A 90 7.47 7.44 2.39
C ALA A 90 7.94 7.92 3.77
N TYR A 91 8.85 8.89 3.81
CA TYR A 91 9.35 9.47 5.05
C TYR A 91 8.22 10.11 5.88
N ASN A 92 7.37 10.92 5.26
CA ASN A 92 6.25 11.56 5.94
C ASN A 92 5.24 10.53 6.49
N ARG A 93 5.07 9.40 5.79
CA ARG A 93 4.15 8.34 6.20
C ARG A 93 4.73 7.51 7.34
N LEU A 94 6.00 7.15 7.26
CA LEU A 94 6.71 6.46 8.34
C LEU A 94 6.71 7.28 9.63
N LEU A 95 7.02 8.57 9.56
CA LEU A 95 7.00 9.46 10.72
C LEU A 95 5.62 9.59 11.37
N ARG A 96 4.54 9.38 10.62
CA ARG A 96 3.18 9.46 11.15
C ARG A 96 2.71 8.15 11.79
N ILE A 97 3.03 7.01 11.16
CA ILE A 97 2.45 5.70 11.54
C ILE A 97 3.36 4.97 12.54
N TYR A 98 4.68 5.04 12.35
CA TYR A 98 5.64 4.29 13.13
C TYR A 98 5.66 4.66 14.63
N PRO A 99 5.59 5.94 15.05
CA PRO A 99 5.54 6.27 16.47
C PRO A 99 4.30 5.70 17.16
N ALA A 100 3.14 5.77 16.50
CA ALA A 100 1.90 5.21 17.03
C ALA A 100 1.99 3.68 17.16
N TYR A 101 2.58 3.01 16.16
CA TYR A 101 2.83 1.56 16.23
C TYR A 101 3.71 1.18 17.42
N ILE A 102 4.83 1.88 17.63
CA ILE A 102 5.74 1.59 18.76
C ILE A 102 5.04 1.76 20.10
N VAL A 103 4.27 2.84 20.27
CA VAL A 103 3.51 3.07 21.51
C VAL A 103 2.52 1.92 21.75
N ILE A 104 1.73 1.57 20.74
CA ILE A 104 0.76 0.47 20.85
C ILE A 104 1.47 -0.83 21.18
N PHE A 105 2.53 -1.18 20.46
CA PHE A 105 3.29 -2.41 20.67
C PHE A 105 3.93 -2.48 22.05
N VAL A 106 4.50 -1.38 22.55
CA VAL A 106 5.07 -1.33 23.90
C VAL A 106 3.98 -1.52 24.94
N VAL A 107 2.87 -0.79 24.82
CA VAL A 107 1.76 -0.89 25.77
C VAL A 107 1.16 -2.29 25.76
N THR A 108 0.79 -2.82 24.60
CA THR A 108 0.11 -4.13 24.52
C THR A 108 1.06 -5.29 24.72
N GLY A 109 2.27 -5.21 24.17
CA GLY A 109 3.23 -6.31 24.16
C GLY A 109 4.08 -6.43 25.41
N LEU A 110 4.45 -5.28 26.00
CA LEU A 110 5.23 -5.26 27.23
C LEU A 110 4.34 -5.02 28.44
N PHE A 111 3.52 -3.97 28.48
CA PHE A 111 2.79 -3.65 29.72
C PHE A 111 1.58 -4.54 29.99
N VAL A 112 0.69 -4.68 29.01
CA VAL A 112 -0.57 -5.43 29.15
C VAL A 112 -0.35 -6.94 28.97
N GLY A 113 0.55 -7.33 28.06
CA GLY A 113 0.78 -8.74 27.73
C GLY A 113 -0.37 -9.34 26.92
N SER A 114 -0.92 -8.59 25.96
CA SER A 114 -2.00 -9.02 25.07
C SER A 114 -1.53 -9.08 23.62
N VAL A 115 -0.42 -9.80 23.40
CA VAL A 115 0.14 -10.04 22.07
C VAL A 115 0.38 -11.52 21.83
N TYR A 116 0.47 -11.93 20.57
CA TYR A 116 0.73 -13.34 20.24
C TYR A 116 2.20 -13.69 20.46
N LEU A 117 2.47 -14.75 21.22
CA LEU A 117 3.81 -15.16 21.64
C LEU A 117 4.55 -15.94 20.54
N HIS A 118 3.81 -16.74 19.78
CA HIS A 118 4.28 -17.59 18.70
C HIS A 118 3.60 -17.21 17.39
N GLY A 119 4.22 -17.59 16.27
CA GLY A 119 3.63 -17.39 14.96
C GLY A 119 2.31 -18.14 14.76
N SER A 120 1.65 -17.88 13.63
CA SER A 120 0.33 -18.42 13.28
C SER A 120 0.23 -19.95 13.28
N THR A 121 1.36 -20.66 13.26
CA THR A 121 1.43 -22.13 13.35
C THR A 121 0.92 -22.67 14.68
N HIS A 122 0.90 -21.86 15.74
CA HIS A 122 0.42 -22.23 17.07
C HIS A 122 -1.03 -21.79 17.33
N GLY A 123 -1.73 -21.33 16.27
CA GLY A 123 -3.10 -20.85 16.37
C GLY A 123 -3.22 -19.45 16.97
N PHE A 124 -4.44 -18.89 16.86
CA PHE A 124 -4.80 -17.58 17.41
C PHE A 124 -5.60 -17.70 18.72
N GLY A 125 -5.44 -18.79 19.46
CA GLY A 125 -6.16 -19.01 20.70
C GLY A 125 -5.59 -18.23 21.90
N PRO A 126 -6.34 -18.15 23.01
CA PRO A 126 -5.90 -17.47 24.24
C PRO A 126 -4.59 -18.02 24.80
N GLU A 127 -4.30 -19.30 24.57
CA GLU A 127 -3.07 -19.99 24.98
C GLU A 127 -1.80 -19.40 24.35
N ASN A 128 -1.94 -18.70 23.21
CA ASN A 128 -0.84 -18.05 22.52
C ASN A 128 -0.76 -16.54 22.84
N ILE A 129 -1.60 -16.01 23.74
CA ILE A 129 -1.60 -14.61 24.12
C ILE A 129 -0.81 -14.42 25.42
N GLY A 130 0.13 -13.48 25.42
CA GLY A 130 0.87 -13.14 26.63
C GLY A 130 1.82 -11.97 26.45
N ARG A 131 2.73 -11.83 27.42
CA ARG A 131 3.78 -10.80 27.40
C ARG A 131 4.99 -11.30 26.61
N LEU A 132 5.43 -10.51 25.64
CA LEU A 132 6.64 -10.81 24.87
C LEU A 132 7.86 -10.57 25.77
N THR A 133 8.59 -11.63 26.10
CA THR A 133 9.81 -11.57 26.92
C THR A 133 11.08 -11.83 26.10
N ASP A 134 10.96 -12.53 24.97
CA ASP A 134 12.09 -12.89 24.12
C ASP A 134 12.65 -11.65 23.41
N PRO A 135 13.91 -11.25 23.65
CA PRO A 135 14.48 -10.03 23.09
C PRO A 135 14.58 -10.06 21.57
N LEU A 136 14.84 -11.23 20.97
CA LEU A 136 14.88 -11.39 19.51
C LEU A 136 13.50 -11.20 18.87
N LYS A 137 12.42 -11.73 19.48
CA LYS A 137 11.05 -11.55 18.97
C LYS A 137 10.60 -10.10 19.09
N ILE A 138 10.94 -9.46 20.21
CA ILE A 138 10.69 -8.02 20.41
C ILE A 138 11.40 -7.22 19.31
N ALA A 139 12.69 -7.48 19.08
CA ALA A 139 13.45 -6.80 18.02
C ALA A 139 12.85 -7.06 16.63
N ALA A 140 12.46 -8.30 16.33
CA ALA A 140 11.86 -8.65 15.04
C ALA A 140 10.51 -7.95 14.80
N ASN A 141 9.69 -7.78 15.84
CA ASN A 141 8.43 -7.05 15.78
C ASN A 141 8.67 -5.55 15.62
N VAL A 142 9.53 -4.96 16.45
CA VAL A 142 9.88 -3.53 16.39
C VAL A 142 10.45 -3.16 15.02
N LEU A 143 11.34 -3.98 14.47
CA LEU A 143 11.91 -3.77 13.13
C LEU A 143 10.96 -4.13 11.99
N LEU A 144 9.76 -4.64 12.28
CA LEU A 144 8.77 -5.10 11.30
C LEU A 144 9.35 -6.15 10.34
N VAL A 145 10.22 -7.04 10.84
CA VAL A 145 10.81 -8.16 10.08
C VAL A 145 10.22 -9.51 10.45
N HIS A 146 9.31 -9.55 11.44
CA HIS A 146 8.66 -10.78 11.92
C HIS A 146 7.93 -11.57 10.82
N MET A 147 7.46 -10.94 9.74
CA MET A 147 6.82 -11.65 8.60
C MET A 147 7.81 -12.41 7.71
N PHE A 148 9.11 -12.12 7.79
CA PHE A 148 10.14 -12.82 7.00
C PHE A 148 10.69 -14.05 7.70
N ILE A 149 10.41 -14.20 9.00
CA ILE A 149 10.87 -15.33 9.81
C ILE A 149 9.67 -16.27 9.98
N PRO A 150 9.70 -17.50 9.40
CA PRO A 150 8.54 -18.40 9.40
C PRO A 150 7.95 -18.65 10.79
N GLU A 151 8.81 -18.71 11.81
CA GLU A 151 8.42 -18.93 13.21
C GLU A 151 7.68 -17.73 13.84
N TYR A 152 7.92 -16.52 13.34
CA TYR A 152 7.38 -15.27 13.89
C TYR A 152 6.26 -14.65 13.05
N VAL A 153 5.85 -15.33 11.97
CA VAL A 153 4.75 -14.89 11.10
C VAL A 153 3.51 -14.66 11.94
N MET A 154 2.97 -13.43 11.90
CA MET A 154 1.80 -13.00 12.70
C MET A 154 1.98 -12.99 14.22
N SER A 155 3.21 -13.18 14.73
CA SER A 155 3.52 -12.98 16.15
C SER A 155 3.41 -11.50 16.55
N GLY A 156 3.30 -11.22 17.85
CA GLY A 156 3.15 -9.87 18.37
C GLY A 156 1.77 -9.29 18.07
N LEU A 157 1.74 -8.23 17.25
CA LEU A 157 0.51 -7.60 16.77
C LEU A 157 0.21 -8.13 15.36
N PRO A 158 -0.78 -9.02 15.16
CA PRO A 158 -0.99 -9.66 13.86
C PRO A 158 -1.23 -8.63 12.76
N VAL A 159 -2.05 -7.61 13.05
CA VAL A 159 -2.38 -6.50 12.13
C VAL A 159 -1.16 -5.73 11.59
N SER A 160 0.00 -5.83 12.24
CA SER A 160 1.25 -5.17 11.82
C SER A 160 1.85 -5.75 10.52
N TRP A 161 1.32 -6.87 10.01
CA TRP A 161 1.68 -7.41 8.71
C TRP A 161 1.53 -6.40 7.57
N SER A 162 0.51 -5.56 7.65
CA SER A 162 0.24 -4.52 6.65
C SER A 162 1.35 -3.45 6.63
N LEU A 163 1.94 -3.13 7.80
CA LEU A 163 3.09 -2.23 7.90
C LEU A 163 4.36 -2.86 7.34
N THR A 164 4.55 -4.15 7.59
CA THR A 164 5.67 -4.92 7.03
C THR A 164 5.58 -4.95 5.50
N ALA A 165 4.39 -5.20 4.95
CA ALA A 165 4.14 -5.13 3.51
C ALA A 165 4.44 -3.73 2.95
N GLU A 166 4.03 -2.67 3.64
CA GLU A 166 4.30 -1.29 3.25
C GLU A 166 5.81 -0.98 3.16
N ILE A 167 6.59 -1.37 4.19
CA ILE A 167 8.05 -1.20 4.18
C ILE A 167 8.69 -2.00 3.06
N THR A 168 8.19 -3.22 2.80
CA THR A 168 8.66 -4.07 1.70
C THR A 168 8.47 -3.39 0.36
N PHE A 169 7.30 -2.77 0.11
CA PHE A 169 7.07 -2.00 -1.11
C PHE A 169 8.07 -0.85 -1.24
N TYR A 170 8.34 -0.11 -0.16
CA TYR A 170 9.32 0.97 -0.20
C TYR A 170 10.76 0.50 -0.39
N PHE A 171 11.09 -0.70 0.09
CA PHE A 171 12.38 -1.30 -0.16
C PHE A 171 12.53 -1.76 -1.62
N VAL A 172 11.49 -2.39 -2.21
CA VAL A 172 11.51 -2.94 -3.58
C VAL A 172 11.41 -1.85 -4.66
N LEU A 173 10.68 -0.76 -4.40
CA LEU A 173 10.46 0.32 -5.39
C LEU A 173 11.75 0.98 -5.93
N PRO A 174 12.80 1.24 -5.13
CA PRO A 174 14.11 1.65 -5.63
C PRO A 174 14.79 0.65 -6.58
N TRP A 175 14.50 -0.64 -6.44
CA TRP A 175 15.09 -1.71 -7.25
C TRP A 175 14.31 -2.02 -8.53
N TRP A 176 13.02 -1.64 -8.58
CA TRP A 176 12.17 -1.76 -9.77
C TRP A 176 12.82 -1.22 -11.07
N PRO A 177 13.50 -0.06 -11.10
CA PRO A 177 14.18 0.45 -12.28
C PRO A 177 15.41 -0.35 -12.70
N PHE A 178 15.85 -1.34 -11.92
CA PHE A 178 16.97 -2.23 -12.26
C PHE A 178 16.49 -3.60 -12.73
N LEU A 179 15.21 -3.94 -12.52
CA LEU A 179 14.63 -5.17 -13.06
C LEU A 179 14.70 -5.15 -14.60
N PRO A 180 15.08 -6.26 -15.26
CA PRO A 180 15.08 -6.33 -16.72
C PRO A 180 13.67 -6.02 -17.23
N CYS A 181 13.52 -5.10 -18.19
CA CYS A 181 12.29 -4.88 -18.98
C CYS A 181 12.11 -6.15 -19.87
N GLY A 182 11.85 -7.31 -19.27
CA GLY A 182 11.66 -8.59 -19.95
C GLY A 182 10.20 -8.76 -20.35
N GLY A 183 9.92 -8.72 -21.66
CA GLY A 183 8.65 -9.20 -22.22
C GLY A 183 7.55 -8.17 -22.48
N PHE A 184 7.81 -6.86 -22.48
CA PHE A 184 6.86 -5.95 -23.14
C PHE A 184 7.16 -5.93 -24.63
N GLU A 185 6.39 -6.75 -25.36
CA GLU A 185 6.41 -6.85 -26.82
C GLU A 185 6.44 -5.45 -27.43
N LYS A 186 7.40 -5.27 -28.34
CA LYS A 186 7.80 -4.02 -28.97
C LYS A 186 6.76 -3.58 -30.01
N ASP A 187 5.48 -3.76 -29.74
CA ASP A 187 4.43 -3.48 -30.72
C ASP A 187 3.75 -2.16 -30.38
N ARG A 188 4.05 -1.14 -31.21
CA ARG A 188 3.71 0.30 -31.09
C ARG A 188 4.66 1.20 -30.32
N GLY A 189 5.95 1.26 -30.70
CA GLY A 189 6.78 2.49 -30.76
C GLY A 189 6.86 3.47 -29.57
N ARG A 190 6.26 3.18 -28.42
CA ARG A 190 6.20 4.00 -27.22
C ARG A 190 6.71 3.14 -26.08
N LEU A 191 7.96 3.36 -25.72
CA LEU A 191 8.48 2.88 -24.45
C LEU A 191 7.60 3.41 -23.32
N PRO A 192 7.32 2.62 -22.28
CA PRO A 192 6.67 3.13 -21.09
C PRO A 192 7.46 4.32 -20.53
N PRO A 193 6.81 5.40 -20.06
CA PRO A 193 7.50 6.63 -19.62
C PRO A 193 8.55 6.39 -18.52
N TRP A 194 8.46 5.28 -17.78
CA TRP A 194 9.44 4.86 -16.78
C TRP A 194 10.65 4.10 -17.36
N CYS A 195 10.52 3.38 -18.49
CA CYS A 195 11.65 2.75 -19.20
C CYS A 195 12.33 3.82 -20.10
N ALA A 196 11.61 4.86 -20.57
CA ALA A 196 12.17 6.03 -21.27
C ALA A 196 13.05 6.95 -20.39
N ARG A 197 12.88 6.92 -19.06
CA ARG A 197 13.66 7.69 -18.08
C ARG A 197 14.98 7.03 -17.68
N ARG A 198 15.32 5.87 -18.27
CA ARG A 198 16.61 5.16 -18.09
C ARG A 198 17.75 5.75 -18.92
N LEU A 199 17.48 6.69 -19.83
CA LEU A 199 18.54 7.36 -20.56
C LEU A 199 19.16 8.44 -19.66
N PRO A 200 20.48 8.40 -19.40
CA PRO A 200 21.13 9.47 -18.69
C PRO A 200 20.90 10.76 -19.47
N TRP A 201 20.58 11.80 -18.72
CA TRP A 201 20.54 13.18 -19.19
C TRP A 201 21.81 13.52 -20.00
N SER A 202 21.78 13.35 -21.33
CA SER A 202 22.62 14.10 -22.24
C SER A 202 21.68 14.80 -23.20
N SER A 203 21.58 16.12 -23.02
CA SER A 203 20.58 17.02 -23.59
C SER A 203 20.80 17.33 -25.09
N SER A 204 21.66 16.61 -25.80
CA SER A 204 22.08 16.99 -27.16
C SER A 204 21.66 16.03 -28.28
N ALA A 205 21.18 14.81 -27.99
CA ALA A 205 20.96 13.81 -29.05
C ALA A 205 19.53 13.79 -29.66
N TRP A 206 18.55 14.50 -29.08
CA TRP A 206 17.16 14.49 -29.60
C TRP A 206 16.88 15.55 -30.67
N ALA A 207 17.76 16.53 -30.85
CA ALA A 207 17.54 17.65 -31.78
C ALA A 207 17.90 17.35 -33.25
N LEU A 208 18.57 16.23 -33.55
CA LEU A 208 19.09 15.95 -34.90
C LEU A 208 18.30 14.90 -35.70
N ARG A 209 17.20 14.36 -35.17
CA ARG A 209 16.45 13.27 -35.85
C ARG A 209 15.08 13.64 -36.43
N PHE A 210 14.71 14.91 -36.34
CA PHE A 210 13.53 15.45 -37.04
C PHE A 210 13.93 16.75 -37.74
N GLY A 211 14.47 16.63 -38.95
CA GLY A 211 14.65 17.77 -39.85
C GLY A 211 13.29 18.41 -40.16
N PRO A 212 13.24 19.72 -40.44
CA PRO A 212 12.00 20.41 -40.76
C PRO A 212 11.40 19.82 -42.04
N VAL A 213 10.15 19.36 -41.97
CA VAL A 213 9.34 19.01 -43.12
C VAL A 213 9.02 20.31 -43.86
N THR A 214 9.84 20.68 -44.82
CA THR A 214 9.49 21.66 -45.83
C THR A 214 8.39 21.06 -46.68
N ARG A 215 7.15 21.56 -46.54
CA ARG A 215 6.12 21.33 -47.55
C ARG A 215 6.53 22.12 -48.80
N GLN A 216 7.01 21.40 -49.80
CA GLN A 216 7.10 21.89 -51.18
C GLN A 216 5.69 22.20 -51.68
N ALA A 217 5.61 23.29 -52.42
CA ALA A 217 4.46 23.73 -53.18
C ALA A 217 4.16 22.72 -54.31
N GLU A 218 2.87 22.55 -54.60
CA GLU A 218 2.26 22.55 -55.94
C GLU A 218 0.73 22.52 -55.77
#